data_AF-A0A398B4M1-F1
#
_entry.id   AF-A0A398B4M1-F1
#
_cell.length_a   1.000
_cell.length_b   1.000
_cell.length_c   1.000
_cell.angle_alpha   90.00
_cell.angle_beta   90.00
_cell.angle_gamma   90.00
#
_symmetry.space_group_name_H-M   'P 1'
#
loop_
_entity.id
_entity.type
_entity.pdbx_description
1 polymer ?
#
loop_
_entity_poly.entity_id
_entity_poly.type
_entity_poly.pdbx_seq_one_letter_code
_entity_poly.pdbx_strand_id
1 'polypeptide(L)' 'MKKDIFTLLGGFLSAVLLFLGSIGVTVEWFNQASIEAFVFMVSAGAALAINFYSIWKNTYVSKKAKKQKEFLELNNKL' A
#
# COMPACT_ATOMS: atom_id res chain seq x y z
N MET A 1 -15.03 6.82 -14.55
CA MET A 1 -15.12 8.17 -13.93
C MET A 1 -14.07 8.41 -12.85
N LYS A 2 -14.10 7.77 -11.66
CA LYS A 2 -13.11 8.08 -10.60
C LYS A 2 -11.65 7.82 -11.00
N LYS A 3 -11.38 6.68 -11.65
CA LYS A 3 -10.04 6.32 -12.14
C LYS A 3 -9.52 7.32 -13.18
N ASP A 4 -10.38 7.77 -14.08
CA ASP A 4 -10.04 8.69 -15.16
C ASP A 4 -9.61 10.06 -14.61
N ILE A 5 -10.26 10.52 -13.54
CA ILE A 5 -9.88 11.77 -12.84
C ILE A 5 -8.48 11.69 -12.25
N PHE A 6 -8.11 10.57 -11.61
CA PHE A 6 -6.76 10.39 -11.07
C PHE A 6 -5.70 10.34 -12.18
N THR A 7 -6.00 9.69 -13.29
CA THR A 7 -5.11 9.68 -14.47
C THR A 7 -4.95 11.09 -15.05
N LEU A 8 -6.04 11.84 -15.21
CA LEU A 8 -6.00 13.20 -15.74
C LEU A 8 -5.23 14.14 -14.81
N LEU A 9 -5.47 14.03 -13.51
CA LEU A 9 -4.79 14.83 -12.49
C LEU A 9 -3.29 14.52 -12.45
N GLY A 10 -2.91 13.24 -12.53
CA GLY A 10 -1.51 12.83 -12.59
C GLY A 10 -0.79 13.36 -13.85
N GLY A 11 -1.44 13.27 -15.01
CA GLY A 11 -0.91 13.83 -16.25
C GLY A 11 -0.76 15.35 -16.20
N PHE A 12 -1.76 16.05 -15.66
CA PHE A 12 -1.73 17.50 -15.48
C PHE A 12 -0.61 17.94 -14.52
N LEU A 13 -0.49 17.32 -13.35
CA LEU A 13 0.56 17.63 -12.38
C LEU A 13 1.97 17.35 -12.94
N SER A 14 2.11 16.29 -13.75
CA SER A 14 3.38 16.00 -14.45
C SER A 14 3.73 17.11 -15.46
N ALA A 15 2.75 17.60 -16.22
CA ALA A 15 2.96 18.72 -17.15
C ALA A 15 3.29 20.02 -16.42
N VAL A 16 2.65 20.30 -15.28
CA VAL A 16 2.98 21.45 -14.42
C VAL A 16 4.43 21.37 -13.94
N LEU A 17 4.86 20.20 -13.46
CA LEU A 17 6.24 20.02 -13.00
C LEU A 17 7.25 20.25 -14.13
N LEU A 18 6.98 19.74 -15.34
CA LEU A 18 7.82 19.98 -16.51
C LEU A 18 7.89 21.46 -16.88
N PHE A 19 6.77 22.17 -16.83
CA PHE A 19 6.71 23.61 -17.08
C PHE A 19 7.52 24.40 -16.03
N LEU A 20 7.40 24.05 -14.75
CA LEU A 20 8.19 24.67 -13.69
C LEU A 20 9.70 24.50 -13.96
N GLY A 21 10.11 23.30 -14.36
CA GLY A 21 11.49 23.04 -14.78
C GLY A 21 11.94 23.87 -15.98
N SER A 22 11.07 24.13 -16.96
CA SER A 22 11.43 24.92 -18.16
C SER A 22 11.62 26.42 -17.86
N ILE A 23 11.00 26.94 -16.81
CA ILE A 23 11.18 28.33 -16.35
C ILE A 23 12.22 28.47 -15.22
N GLY A 24 12.97 27.40 -14.93
CA GLY A 24 14.05 27.40 -13.94
C GLY A 24 13.60 27.21 -12.49
N VAL A 25 12.33 26.84 -12.25
CA VAL A 25 11.86 26.45 -10.91
C VAL A 25 12.18 24.98 -10.68
N THR A 26 13.14 24.70 -9.79
CA THR A 26 13.53 23.35 -9.41
C THR A 26 12.84 22.91 -8.12
N VAL A 27 12.42 21.66 -8.08
CA VAL A 27 11.76 21.05 -6.93
C VAL A 27 12.71 20.00 -6.36
N GLU A 28 13.58 20.41 -5.42
CA GLU A 28 14.67 19.55 -4.92
C GLU A 28 14.20 18.23 -4.31
N TRP A 29 13.02 18.22 -3.70
CA TRP A 29 12.43 17.02 -3.12
C TRP A 29 11.82 16.08 -4.15
N PHE A 30 11.64 16.48 -5.42
CA PHE A 30 11.13 15.62 -6.50
C PHE A 30 12.30 15.08 -7.31
N ASN A 31 13.00 14.09 -6.74
CA ASN A 31 14.18 13.47 -7.33
C ASN A 31 14.04 11.94 -7.27
N GLN A 32 14.97 11.24 -7.92
CA GLN A 32 14.92 9.78 -7.99
C GLN A 32 14.88 9.11 -6.61
N ALA A 33 15.70 9.60 -5.66
CA ALA A 33 15.79 9.01 -4.33
C ALA A 33 14.48 9.16 -3.54
N SER A 34 13.81 10.31 -3.62
CA SER A 34 12.53 10.51 -2.93
C SER A 34 11.39 9.72 -3.59
N ILE A 35 11.40 9.58 -4.91
CA ILE A 35 10.44 8.75 -5.66
C ILE A 35 10.60 7.28 -5.24
N GLU A 36 11.83 6.77 -5.22
CA GLU A 36 12.12 5.40 -4.81
C GLU A 36 11.73 5.14 -3.36
N ALA A 37 12.08 6.05 -2.44
CA ALA A 37 11.70 5.95 -1.04
C ALA A 37 10.17 5.92 -0.87
N PHE A 38 9.44 6.76 -1.61
CA PHE A 38 7.98 6.77 -1.59
C PHE A 38 7.37 5.46 -2.10
N VAL A 39 7.87 4.92 -3.23
CA VAL A 39 7.43 3.63 -3.78
C VAL A 39 7.70 2.50 -2.79
N PHE A 40 8.86 2.49 -2.14
CA PHE A 40 9.20 1.49 -1.13
C PHE A 40 8.26 1.57 0.08
N MET A 41 8.02 2.77 0.60
CA MET A 41 7.11 3.00 1.71
C MET A 41 5.69 2.51 1.40
N VAL A 42 5.14 2.87 0.23
CA VAL A 42 3.79 2.43 -0.19
C VAL A 42 3.74 0.91 -0.34
N SER A 43 4.77 0.31 -0.92
CA SER A 43 4.85 -1.14 -1.12
C SER A 43 4.91 -1.90 0.21
N ALA A 44 5.75 -1.44 1.15
CA ALA A 44 5.84 -1.99 2.50
C ALA A 44 4.52 -1.81 3.27
N GLY A 45 3.89 -0.64 3.17
CA GLY A 45 2.58 -0.36 3.76
C GLY A 45 1.48 -1.28 3.23
N ALA A 46 1.45 -1.53 1.91
CA ALA A 46 0.51 -2.46 1.30
C ALA A 46 0.73 -3.90 1.81
N ALA A 47 1.99 -4.35 1.88
CA ALA A 47 2.32 -5.66 2.43
C ALA A 47 1.87 -5.78 3.90
N LEU A 48 2.08 -4.75 4.70
CA LEU A 48 1.64 -4.70 6.09
C LEU A 48 0.11 -4.79 6.21
N ALA A 49 -0.63 -4.02 5.40
CA ALA A 49 -2.08 -4.03 5.38
C ALA A 49 -2.65 -5.41 5.00
N ILE A 50 -2.07 -6.07 4.01
CA ILE A 50 -2.46 -7.44 3.60
C ILE A 50 -2.22 -8.43 4.74
N ASN A 51 -1.08 -8.33 5.44
CA ASN A 51 -0.78 -9.21 6.57
C ASN A 51 -1.77 -9.00 7.73
N PHE A 52 -2.04 -7.75 8.12
CA PHE A 52 -3.05 -7.47 9.14
C PHE A 52 -4.42 -8.00 8.77
N TYR A 53 -4.86 -7.77 7.52
CA TYR A 53 -6.14 -8.29 7.05
C TYR A 53 -6.18 -9.83 7.09
N SER A 54 -5.09 -10.48 6.71
CA SER A 54 -4.98 -11.95 6.74
C SER A 54 -5.04 -12.50 8.16
N ILE A 55 -4.32 -11.88 9.11
CA ILE A 55 -4.37 -12.24 10.53
C ILE A 55 -5.79 -12.08 11.06
N TRP A 56 -6.42 -10.92 10.86
CA TRP A 56 -7.77 -10.66 11.32
C TRP A 56 -8.77 -11.68 10.77
N LYS A 57 -8.72 -11.95 9.46
CA LYS A 57 -9.59 -12.93 8.81
C LYS A 57 -9.38 -14.34 9.36
N ASN A 58 -8.13 -14.75 9.58
CA ASN A 58 -7.81 -16.06 10.13
C ASN A 58 -8.27 -16.22 11.58
N THR A 59 -8.07 -15.19 12.41
CA THR A 59 -8.41 -15.24 13.83
C THR A 59 -9.92 -15.18 14.07
N TYR A 60 -10.63 -14.28 13.39
CA TYR A 60 -12.01 -13.95 13.77
C TYR A 60 -13.07 -14.52 12.84
N VAL A 61 -12.78 -14.60 11.53
CA VAL A 61 -13.77 -14.91 10.50
C VAL A 61 -13.71 -16.37 10.05
N SER A 62 -12.52 -16.98 10.01
CA SER A 62 -12.34 -18.33 9.49
C SER A 62 -12.91 -19.40 10.42
N LYS A 63 -14.04 -20.00 10.03
CA LYS A 63 -14.63 -21.19 10.72
C LYS A 63 -13.67 -22.37 10.76
N LYS A 64 -12.83 -22.53 9.72
CA LYS A 64 -11.82 -23.60 9.65
C LYS A 64 -10.72 -23.39 10.70
N ALA A 65 -10.25 -22.16 10.86
CA ALA A 65 -9.24 -21.83 11.87
C ALA A 65 -9.77 -22.00 13.29
N LYS A 66 -11.04 -21.63 13.55
CA LYS A 66 -11.69 -21.89 14.85
C LYS A 66 -11.76 -23.38 15.18
N LYS A 67 -12.22 -24.21 14.24
CA LYS A 67 -12.23 -25.67 14.41
C LYS A 67 -10.83 -26.26 14.62
N GLN A 68 -9.82 -25.72 13.94
CA GLN A 68 -8.44 -26.16 14.10
C GLN A 68 -7.89 -25.78 15.47
N LYS A 69 -8.21 -24.59 15.98
CA LYS A 69 -7.85 -24.14 17.34
C LYS A 69 -8.50 -25.03 18.39
N GLU A 70 -9.81 -25.28 18.28
CA GLU A 70 -10.53 -26.21 19.17
C GLU A 70 -9.93 -27.62 19.15
N PHE A 71 -9.60 -28.15 17.96
CA PHE A 71 -8.96 -29.45 17.83
C PHE A 71 -7.59 -29.50 18.52
N LEU A 72 -6.76 -28.46 18.37
CA LEU A 72 -5.43 -28.41 18.98
C LEU A 72 -5.50 -28.27 20.51
N GLU A 73 -6.44 -27.47 21.01
CA GLU A 73 -6.73 -27.34 22.45
C GLU A 73 -7.22 -28.67 23.05
N LEU A 74 -8.15 -29.37 22.36
CA LEU A 74 -8.63 -30.70 22.78
C LEU A 74 -7.53 -31.78 22.82
N ASN A 75 -6.46 -31.61 22.04
CA ASN A 75 -5.37 -32.59 21.94
C ASN A 75 -4.12 -32.21 22.74
N ASN A 76 -4.16 -31.18 23.61
CA ASN A 76 -2.99 -30.67 24.35
C ASN A 76 -1.78 -30.37 23.45
N LYS A 77 -2.01 -29.93 22.21
CA LYS A 77 -0.95 -29.59 21.24
C LYS A 77 -0.71 -28.09 21.12
N LEU A 78 -1.28 -27.31 22.04
CA LEU A 78 -1.26 -25.85 22.07
C LEU A 78 -1.01 -25.38 23.50
#